data_AF-A0A1P8Q2I7-F1
#
_entry.id   AF-A0A1P8Q2I7-F1
#
_cell.length_a   1.000
_cell.length_b   1.000
_cell.length_c   1.000
_cell.angle_alpha   90.00
_cell.angle_beta   90.00
_cell.angle_gamma   90.00
#
_symmetry.space_group_name_H-M   'P 1'
#
loop_
_entity.id
_entity.type
_entity.pdbx_description
1 polymer ?
#
loop_
_entity_poly.entity_id
_entity_poly.type
_entity_poly.pdbx_seq_one_letter_code
_entity_poly.pdbx_strand_id
1 'polypeptide(L)'
;MVEEIESNILNDFKVQKGIKDTEMDEILKIYIHQAIQEVELYIGESKLPDILSGIITQMAEGKFTKAGAEGTTATSEEGLSYTFSANDLTPFLPSIDGYIRNKIGSKSIGKVVTFD
;
A
#
# COMPACT_ATOMS: atom_id res chain seq x y z
N MET A 1 3.01 16.57 1.46
CA MET A 1 1.93 15.63 1.80
C MET A 1 2.22 14.23 1.26
N VAL A 2 2.38 13.98 -0.05
CA VAL A 2 2.75 12.64 -0.56
C VAL A 2 4.15 12.21 -0.09
N GLU A 3 5.12 13.13 -0.07
CA GLU A 3 6.48 12.84 0.44
C GLU A 3 6.53 12.49 1.94
N GLU A 4 5.53 12.93 2.71
CA GLU A 4 5.49 12.74 4.16
C GLU A 4 4.98 11.33 4.51
N ILE A 5 3.93 10.86 3.83
CA ILE A 5 3.43 9.49 4.01
C ILE A 5 4.44 8.45 3.52
N GLU A 6 5.12 8.70 2.39
CA GLU A 6 6.19 7.82 1.90
C GLU A 6 7.36 7.71 2.89
N SER A 7 7.76 8.83 3.49
CA SER A 7 8.85 8.85 4.48
C SER A 7 8.47 8.09 5.76
N ASN A 8 7.23 8.23 6.23
CA ASN A 8 6.74 7.51 7.40
C ASN A 8 6.70 6.01 7.15
N ILE A 9 6.16 5.59 6.00
CA ILE A 9 6.11 4.18 5.59
C ILE A 9 7.52 3.61 5.46
N LEU A 10 8.46 4.35 4.87
CA LEU A 10 9.86 3.91 4.75
C LEU A 10 10.50 3.69 6.13
N ASN A 11 10.28 4.61 7.06
CA ASN A 11 10.80 4.48 8.42
C ASN A 11 10.21 3.25 9.12
N ASP A 12 8.88 3.07 9.07
CA ASP A 12 8.20 1.94 9.70
C ASP A 12 8.69 0.60 9.11
N PHE A 13 8.82 0.53 7.79
CA PHE A 13 9.36 -0.64 7.09
C PHE A 13 10.76 -0.98 7.60
N LYS A 14 11.67 0.01 7.62
CA LYS A 14 13.06 -0.19 8.05
C LYS A 14 13.16 -0.66 9.49
N VAL A 15 12.36 -0.05 10.39
CA VAL A 15 12.26 -0.48 11.78
C VAL A 15 11.79 -1.93 11.87
N GLN A 16 10.75 -2.31 11.11
CA GLN A 16 10.16 -3.64 11.13
C GLN A 16 11.12 -4.72 10.61
N LYS A 17 11.97 -4.40 9.63
CA LYS A 17 13.01 -5.30 9.11
C LYS A 17 14.35 -5.22 9.84
N GLY A 18 14.51 -4.30 10.78
CA GLY A 18 15.79 -4.06 11.47
C GLY A 18 16.89 -3.48 10.58
N ILE A 19 16.52 -2.81 9.48
CA ILE A 19 17.44 -2.14 8.54
C ILE A 19 17.84 -0.80 9.16
N LYS A 20 19.14 -0.56 9.34
CA LYS A 20 19.67 0.65 10.00
C LYS A 20 20.43 1.59 9.07
N ASP A 21 21.00 1.05 8.00
CA ASP A 21 21.64 1.82 6.94
C ASP A 21 20.62 2.37 5.95
N THR A 22 21.10 3.02 4.90
CA THR A 22 20.29 3.63 3.83
C THR A 22 20.56 3.00 2.46
N GLU A 23 21.24 1.86 2.41
CA GLU A 23 21.69 1.27 1.13
C GLU A 23 20.53 0.81 0.27
N MET A 24 19.43 0.39 0.91
CA MET A 24 18.25 -0.14 0.23
C MET A 24 17.12 0.90 0.10
N ASP A 25 17.32 2.14 0.54
CA ASP A 25 16.24 3.14 0.62
C ASP A 25 15.60 3.42 -0.74
N GLU A 26 16.38 3.48 -1.82
CA GLU A 26 15.85 3.70 -3.18
C GLU A 26 14.95 2.55 -3.63
N ILE A 27 15.37 1.31 -3.37
CA ILE A 27 14.61 0.10 -3.72
C ILE A 27 13.34 -0.01 -2.87
N LEU A 28 13.44 0.26 -1.56
CA LEU A 28 12.30 0.26 -0.65
C LEU A 28 11.26 1.30 -1.08
N LYS A 29 11.70 2.51 -1.46
CA LYS A 29 10.82 3.56 -2.00
C LYS A 29 10.06 3.11 -3.24
N ILE A 30 10.68 2.33 -4.14
CA ILE A 30 9.99 1.81 -5.32
C ILE A 30 8.82 0.89 -4.92
N TYR A 31 9.04 -0.05 -3.99
CA TYR A 31 7.97 -0.95 -3.53
C TYR A 31 6.88 -0.23 -2.77
N ILE A 32 7.24 0.78 -1.96
CA ILE A 32 6.28 1.65 -1.28
C ILE A 32 5.44 2.41 -2.31
N HIS A 33 6.07 2.99 -3.33
CA HIS A 33 5.37 3.73 -4.37
C HIS A 33 4.39 2.86 -5.15
N GLN A 34 4.80 1.63 -5.51
CA GLN A 34 3.91 0.65 -6.15
C GLN A 34 2.72 0.28 -5.25
N ALA A 35 2.96 0.12 -3.94
CA ALA A 35 1.90 -0.16 -2.99
C ALA A 35 0.91 1.00 -2.85
N ILE A 36 1.40 2.24 -2.82
CA ILE A 36 0.57 3.45 -2.84
C ILE A 36 -0.29 3.47 -4.10
N GLN A 37 0.31 3.33 -5.29
CA GLN A 37 -0.42 3.35 -6.57
C GLN A 37 -1.53 2.32 -6.65
N GLU A 38 -1.32 1.10 -6.14
CA GLU A 38 -2.35 0.06 -6.11
C GLU A 38 -3.52 0.42 -5.19
N VAL A 39 -3.25 1.00 -4.02
CA VAL A 39 -4.30 1.45 -3.10
C VAL A 39 -5.02 2.69 -3.66
N GLU A 40 -4.30 3.63 -4.28
CA GLU A 40 -4.88 4.79 -4.96
C GLU A 40 -5.80 4.37 -6.11
N LEU A 41 -5.37 3.41 -6.93
CA LEU A 41 -6.15 2.85 -8.02
C LEU A 41 -7.42 2.18 -7.51
N TYR A 42 -7.33 1.44 -6.40
CA TYR A 42 -8.47 0.74 -5.80
C TYR A 42 -9.51 1.70 -5.20
N ILE A 43 -9.05 2.71 -4.46
CA ILE A 43 -9.92 3.70 -3.81
C ILE A 43 -10.44 4.74 -4.81
N GLY A 44 -9.73 4.94 -5.92
CA GLY A 44 -10.02 5.97 -6.92
C GLY A 44 -9.58 7.38 -6.49
N GLU A 45 -8.53 7.49 -5.66
CA GLU A 45 -8.05 8.76 -5.11
C GLU A 45 -6.53 8.83 -5.11
N SER A 46 -5.96 9.97 -5.49
CA SER A 46 -4.50 10.22 -5.55
C SER A 46 -3.91 10.82 -4.28
N LYS A 47 -4.68 10.87 -3.19
CA LYS A 47 -4.25 11.38 -1.89
C LYS A 47 -4.74 10.46 -0.80
N LEU A 48 -3.87 9.54 -0.39
CA LEU A 48 -4.18 8.60 0.67
C LEU A 48 -4.04 9.27 2.05
N PRO A 49 -4.97 9.02 2.99
CA PRO A 49 -4.83 9.46 4.37
C PRO A 49 -3.85 8.57 5.16
N ASP A 50 -3.21 9.15 6.17
CA ASP A 50 -2.21 8.47 7.03
C ASP A 50 -2.73 7.19 7.70
N ILE A 51 -4.06 7.08 7.91
CA ILE A 51 -4.68 5.88 8.48
C ILE A 51 -4.45 4.62 7.62
N LEU A 52 -4.15 4.78 6.33
CA LEU A 52 -3.82 3.67 5.43
C LEU A 52 -2.33 3.29 5.45
N SER A 53 -1.46 4.09 6.09
CA SER A 53 0.00 3.86 6.08
C SER A 53 0.36 2.46 6.53
N GLY A 54 -0.25 1.96 7.61
CA GLY A 54 0.04 0.61 8.12
C GLY A 54 -0.34 -0.53 7.16
N ILE A 55 -1.37 -0.33 6.33
CA ILE A 55 -1.73 -1.28 5.27
C ILE A 55 -0.71 -1.22 4.15
N ILE A 56 -0.34 0.00 3.73
CA ILE A 56 0.62 0.24 2.66
C ILE A 56 2.01 -0.30 3.03
N THR A 57 2.45 -0.13 4.29
CA THR A 57 3.71 -0.70 4.81
C THR A 57 3.74 -2.23 4.66
N GLN A 58 2.68 -2.92 5.10
CA GLN A 58 2.60 -4.38 4.99
C GLN A 58 2.54 -4.85 3.53
N MET A 59 1.87 -4.09 2.66
CA MET A 59 1.80 -4.42 1.24
C MET A 59 3.15 -4.22 0.54
N ALA A 60 3.86 -3.14 0.85
CA ALA A 60 5.23 -2.92 0.39
C ALA A 60 6.18 -4.03 0.88
N GLU A 61 6.03 -4.47 2.13
CA GLU A 61 6.81 -5.58 2.70
C GLU A 61 6.58 -6.88 1.94
N GLY A 62 5.32 -7.18 1.60
CA GLY A 62 4.97 -8.34 0.77
C GLY A 62 5.64 -8.29 -0.59
N LYS A 63 5.62 -7.13 -1.26
CA LYS A 63 6.26 -6.94 -2.58
C LYS A 63 7.78 -7.10 -2.52
N PHE A 64 8.44 -6.50 -1.54
CA PHE A 64 9.89 -6.66 -1.34
C PHE A 64 10.27 -8.12 -1.07
N THR A 65 9.52 -8.78 -0.19
CA THR A 65 9.78 -10.18 0.17
C THR A 65 9.58 -11.11 -1.04
N LYS A 66 8.51 -10.88 -1.82
CA LYS A 66 8.23 -11.63 -3.04
C LYS A 66 9.32 -11.44 -4.09
N ALA A 67 9.79 -10.21 -4.31
CA ALA A 67 10.86 -9.95 -5.26
C ALA A 67 12.19 -10.63 -4.87
N GLY A 68 12.54 -10.65 -3.58
CA GLY A 68 13.70 -11.40 -3.08
C GLY A 68 13.55 -12.92 -3.25
N ALA A 69 12.35 -13.45 -3.03
CA ALA A 69 12.03 -14.85 -3.28
C ALA A 69 12.06 -15.19 -4.78
N GLU A 70 11.53 -14.30 -5.64
CA GLU A 70 11.60 -14.42 -7.09
C GLU A 70 13.04 -14.42 -7.59
N GLY A 71 13.95 -13.59 -7.06
CA GLY A 71 15.38 -13.69 -7.37
C GLY A 71 16.02 -15.05 -7.02
N THR A 72 15.51 -15.71 -5.98
CA THR A 72 15.92 -17.07 -5.58
C THR A 72 15.27 -18.16 -6.45
N THR A 73 14.07 -17.91 -6.96
CA THR A 73 13.26 -18.88 -7.73
C THR A 73 13.46 -18.74 -9.25
N ALA A 74 13.84 -17.55 -9.73
CA ALA A 74 14.09 -17.19 -11.13
C ALA A 74 15.38 -17.79 -11.69
N THR A 75 16.21 -18.43 -10.86
CA THR A 75 17.23 -19.37 -11.35
C THR A 75 16.59 -20.63 -11.97
N SER A 76 15.27 -20.84 -11.78
CA SER A 76 14.61 -22.10 -12.13
C SER A 76 13.54 -22.04 -13.22
N GLU A 77 13.07 -20.89 -13.72
CA GLU A 77 12.19 -20.88 -14.91
C GLU A 77 11.97 -19.47 -15.49
N GLU A 78 12.27 -19.34 -16.79
CA GLU A 78 12.05 -18.16 -17.63
C GLU A 78 10.55 -17.81 -17.73
N GLY A 79 10.21 -16.53 -17.60
CA GLY A 79 8.92 -15.99 -18.07
C GLY A 79 8.00 -15.43 -16.98
N LEU A 80 8.43 -14.36 -16.30
CA LEU A 80 7.58 -13.60 -15.38
C LEU A 80 6.48 -12.85 -16.16
N SER A 81 5.29 -13.45 -16.20
CA SER A 81 4.04 -12.74 -16.48
C SER A 81 3.85 -11.66 -15.41
N TYR A 82 3.93 -10.39 -15.82
CA TYR A 82 3.45 -9.23 -15.06
C TYR A 82 1.92 -9.30 -14.92
N THR A 83 1.42 -10.26 -14.14
CA THR A 83 0.01 -10.31 -13.77
C THR A 83 -0.17 -9.30 -12.64
N PHE A 84 -0.50 -8.07 -13.00
CA PHE A 84 -0.83 -7.01 -12.04
C PHE A 84 -1.90 -7.53 -11.04
N SER A 85 -1.46 -7.66 -9.78
CA SER A 85 -2.09 -7.04 -8.62
C SER A 85 -3.51 -7.45 -8.16
N ALA A 86 -4.09 -8.58 -8.59
CA ALA A 86 -5.31 -9.06 -7.93
C ALA A 86 -5.02 -9.71 -6.56
N ASN A 87 -3.91 -10.45 -6.45
CA ASN A 87 -3.61 -11.21 -5.24
C ASN A 87 -3.02 -10.33 -4.11
N ASP A 88 -2.19 -9.34 -4.44
CA ASP A 88 -1.44 -8.55 -3.46
C ASP A 88 -2.35 -7.68 -2.57
N LEU A 89 -3.47 -7.19 -3.12
CA LEU A 89 -4.47 -6.41 -2.39
C LEU A 89 -5.41 -7.27 -1.56
N THR A 90 -5.60 -8.55 -1.93
CA THR A 90 -6.63 -9.43 -1.37
C THR A 90 -6.64 -9.48 0.17
N PRO A 91 -5.49 -9.61 0.87
CA PRO A 91 -5.45 -9.63 2.33
C PRO A 91 -5.92 -8.32 2.98
N PHE A 92 -5.82 -7.21 2.25
CA PHE A 92 -6.07 -5.87 2.75
C PHE A 92 -7.44 -5.32 2.37
N LEU A 93 -8.13 -5.95 1.40
CA LEU A 93 -9.47 -5.54 0.94
C LEU A 93 -10.46 -5.32 2.09
N PRO A 94 -10.59 -6.19 3.13
CA PRO A 94 -11.57 -5.95 4.19
C PRO A 94 -11.35 -4.62 4.93
N SER A 95 -10.10 -4.21 5.09
CA SER A 95 -9.72 -2.97 5.78
C SER A 95 -9.90 -1.75 4.88
N ILE A 96 -9.47 -1.86 3.61
CA ILE A 96 -9.64 -0.80 2.60
C ILE A 96 -11.13 -0.55 2.32
N ASP A 97 -11.93 -1.61 2.20
CA ASP A 97 -13.38 -1.53 2.08
C ASP A 97 -14.02 -0.93 3.32
N GLY A 98 -13.51 -1.24 4.52
CA GLY A 98 -13.92 -0.59 5.75
C GLY A 98 -13.74 0.94 5.70
N TYR A 99 -12.58 1.39 5.21
CA TYR A 99 -12.31 2.81 4.98
C TYR A 99 -13.28 3.42 3.97
N ILE A 100 -13.47 2.78 2.81
CA ILE A 100 -14.39 3.25 1.76
C ILE A 100 -15.83 3.36 2.31
N ARG A 101 -16.31 2.34 3.02
CA ARG A 101 -17.66 2.33 3.64
C ARG A 101 -17.84 3.45 4.65
N ASN A 102 -16.88 3.68 5.54
CA ASN A 102 -16.94 4.75 6.53
C ASN A 102 -16.93 6.14 5.87
N LYS A 103 -16.18 6.28 4.77
CA LYS A 103 -16.14 7.51 3.98
C LYS A 103 -17.47 7.78 3.28
N ILE A 104 -18.08 6.76 2.66
CA ILE A 104 -19.41 6.87 2.02
C ILE A 104 -20.50 7.12 3.07
N GLY A 105 -20.48 6.40 4.20
CA GLY A 105 -21.43 6.55 5.31
C GLY A 105 -21.35 7.92 6.00
N SER A 106 -20.15 8.47 6.18
CA SER A 106 -19.99 9.87 6.64
C SER A 106 -20.57 10.88 5.64
N LYS A 107 -20.49 10.59 4.34
CA LYS A 107 -21.03 11.46 3.29
C LYS A 107 -22.56 11.51 3.27
N SER A 108 -23.25 10.46 3.74
CA SER A 108 -24.72 10.42 3.81
C SER A 108 -25.30 10.99 5.11
N ILE A 109 -24.56 10.96 6.22
CA ILE A 109 -25.01 11.53 7.51
C ILE A 109 -24.99 13.07 7.50
N GLY A 110 -24.18 13.69 6.61
CA GLY A 110 -24.13 15.15 6.44
C GLY A 110 -25.33 15.78 5.71
N LYS A 111 -26.29 14.98 5.21
CA LYS A 111 -27.53 15.51 4.62
C LYS A 111 -28.55 15.72 5.74
N VAL A 112 -28.32 16.73 6.58
CA VAL A 112 -29.31 17.18 7.56
C VAL A 112 -30.55 17.57 6.77
N VAL A 113 -31.60 16.76 6.87
CA VAL A 113 -32.90 17.09 6.30
C VAL A 113 -33.44 18.24 7.14
N THR A 114 -33.25 19.47 6.67
CA THR A 114 -33.99 20.61 7.17
C THR A 114 -35.41 20.43 6.66
N PHE A 115 -36.30 20.02 7.56
CA PHE A 115 -37.74 20.13 7.35
C PHE A 115 -38.09 21.59 7.65
N ASP A 116 -38.40 22.33 6.59
CA ASP A 116 -39.12 23.61 6.64
C ASP A 116 -40.61 23.34 6.92
#